data_AF-A0A2H0Y963-F1
#
_entry.id   AF-A0A2H0Y963-F1
#
_cell.length_a   1.000
_cell.length_b   1.000
_cell.length_c   1.000
_cell.angle_alpha   90.00
_cell.angle_beta   90.00
_cell.angle_gamma   90.00
#
_symmetry.space_group_name_H-M   'P 1'
#
loop_
_entity.id
_entity.type
_entity.pdbx_description
1 polymer ?
#
loop_
_entity_poly.entity_id
_entity_poly.type
_entity_poly.pdbx_seq_one_letter_code
_entity_poly.pdbx_strand_id
1 'polypeptide(L)'
;MNYRQKLYVSIFSIIFAVLLLFVFCILPALKAIASSSRELALRRQELASIEYLAESFEDFEKNFQFYEDGLAEMEELLQRESLIDPEIPVSFINFFKEEASNLNLVLKIFPIAFHENKNGQWNYMSFKIEGKGRFIDIMKFLEKLENSRWLISEVSFDILSSNETLAKEEPKFGGEYAEIYLSIEVYAKD
;
A
#
# COMPACT_ATOMS: atom_id res chain seq x y z
N MET A 1 -3.28 59.12 51.54
CA MET A 1 -2.53 58.22 50.63
C MET A 1 -1.27 58.94 50.18
N ASN A 2 -0.09 58.40 50.53
CA ASN A 2 1.19 59.07 50.30
C ASN A 2 1.51 59.14 48.80
N TYR A 3 2.24 60.18 48.37
CA TYR A 3 2.55 60.43 46.95
C TYR A 3 3.17 59.20 46.24
N ARG A 4 4.04 58.47 46.94
CA ARG A 4 4.65 57.22 46.45
C ARG A 4 3.61 56.12 46.15
N GLN A 5 2.56 55.99 46.96
CA GLN A 5 1.51 54.99 46.76
C GLN A 5 0.66 55.27 45.49
N LYS A 6 0.39 56.55 45.19
CA LYS A 6 -0.33 56.93 43.96
C LYS A 6 0.47 56.56 42.70
N LEU A 7 1.79 56.72 42.76
CA LEU A 7 2.70 56.42 41.65
C LEU A 7 2.74 54.91 41.36
N TYR A 8 2.82 54.06 42.39
CA TYR A 8 2.74 52.60 42.23
C TYR A 8 1.41 52.13 41.64
N VAL A 9 0.28 52.68 42.09
CA VAL A 9 -1.05 52.32 41.56
C VAL A 9 -1.18 52.72 40.09
N SER A 10 -0.64 53.87 39.69
CA SER A 10 -0.66 54.32 38.30
C SER A 10 0.19 53.42 37.39
N ILE A 11 1.40 53.07 37.81
CA ILE A 11 2.27 52.14 37.05
C ILE A 11 1.59 50.77 36.92
N PHE A 12 1.03 50.26 38.01
CA PHE A 12 0.34 48.97 38.00
C PHE A 12 -0.86 48.97 37.05
N SER A 13 -1.65 50.05 37.03
CA SER A 13 -2.78 50.19 36.10
C SER A 13 -2.35 50.16 34.63
N ILE A 14 -1.23 50.78 34.29
CA ILE A 14 -0.71 50.79 32.91
C ILE A 14 -0.22 49.40 32.51
N ILE A 15 0.54 48.73 33.37
CA ILE A 15 1.03 47.36 33.11
C ILE A 15 -0.15 46.40 32.94
N PHE A 16 -1.17 46.52 33.80
CA PHE A 16 -2.36 45.69 33.72
C PHE A 16 -3.15 45.93 32.42
N ALA A 17 -3.29 47.18 31.99
CA ALA A 17 -3.93 47.52 30.72
C ALA A 17 -3.17 46.95 29.50
N VAL A 18 -1.83 47.04 29.50
CA VAL A 18 -1.00 46.46 28.43
C VAL A 18 -1.12 44.93 28.40
N LEU A 19 -1.13 44.29 29.57
CA LEU A 19 -1.28 42.84 29.68
C LEU A 19 -2.66 42.38 29.18
N LEU A 20 -3.73 43.11 29.53
CA LEU A 20 -5.07 42.86 28.98
C LEU A 20 -5.10 42.98 27.47
N LEU A 21 -4.47 44.01 26.89
CA LEU A 21 -4.41 44.20 25.44
C LEU A 21 -3.63 43.05 24.77
N PHE A 22 -2.53 42.61 25.37
CA PHE A 22 -1.77 41.45 24.87
C PHE A 22 -2.62 40.17 24.86
N VAL A 23 -3.33 39.89 25.96
CA VAL A 23 -4.18 38.70 26.09
C VAL A 23 -5.38 38.75 25.14
N PHE A 24 -6.02 39.92 24.97
CA PHE A 24 -7.23 40.06 24.15
C PHE A 24 -6.98 40.29 22.66
N CYS A 25 -5.84 40.83 22.26
CA CYS A 25 -5.55 41.07 20.84
C CYS A 25 -4.56 40.07 20.25
N ILE A 26 -3.47 39.77 20.95
CA ILE A 26 -2.36 39.00 20.35
C ILE A 26 -2.64 37.49 20.43
N LEU A 27 -3.12 36.98 21.57
CA LEU A 27 -3.44 35.56 21.69
C LEU A 27 -4.52 35.06 20.70
N PRO A 28 -5.68 35.72 20.52
CA PRO A 28 -6.65 35.23 19.54
C PRO A 28 -6.14 35.33 18.11
N ALA A 29 -5.36 36.36 17.77
CA ALA A 29 -4.74 36.47 16.45
C ALA A 29 -3.78 35.30 16.18
N LEU A 30 -2.92 34.95 17.14
CA LEU A 30 -2.01 33.81 17.01
C LEU A 30 -2.76 32.48 16.89
N LYS A 31 -3.85 32.30 17.67
CA LYS A 31 -4.69 31.10 17.57
C LYS A 31 -5.35 30.97 16.20
N ALA A 32 -5.88 32.06 15.64
CA ALA A 32 -6.49 32.08 14.32
C ALA A 32 -5.49 31.69 13.22
N ILE A 33 -4.28 32.25 13.27
CA ILE A 33 -3.20 31.91 12.32
C ILE A 33 -2.81 30.43 12.43
N ALA A 34 -2.70 29.91 13.66
CA ALA A 34 -2.37 28.50 13.88
C ALA A 34 -3.47 27.56 13.35
N SER A 35 -4.75 27.89 13.55
CA SER A 35 -5.86 27.10 13.00
C SER A 35 -5.89 27.12 11.47
N SER A 36 -5.72 28.30 10.85
CA SER A 36 -5.70 28.42 9.39
C SER A 36 -4.50 27.69 8.77
N SER A 37 -3.35 27.70 9.45
CA SER A 37 -2.16 26.97 8.98
C SER A 37 -2.37 25.45 9.04
N ARG A 38 -3.02 24.94 10.11
CA ARG A 38 -3.39 23.52 10.20
C ARG A 38 -4.39 23.11 9.12
N GLU A 39 -5.41 23.94 8.89
CA GLU A 39 -6.40 23.68 7.84
C GLU A 39 -5.73 23.65 6.46
N LEU A 40 -4.82 24.58 6.18
CA LEU A 40 -4.06 24.60 4.93
C LEU A 40 -3.18 23.34 4.78
N ALA A 41 -2.54 22.88 5.86
CA ALA A 41 -1.75 21.65 5.85
C ALA A 41 -2.62 20.41 5.55
N LEU A 42 -3.80 20.31 6.15
CA LEU A 42 -4.75 19.23 5.89
C LEU A 42 -5.24 19.25 4.43
N ARG A 43 -5.60 20.42 3.89
CA ARG A 43 -6.01 20.55 2.49
C ARG A 43 -4.90 20.19 1.50
N ARG A 44 -3.64 20.47 1.84
CA ARG A 44 -2.49 20.04 1.02
C ARG A 44 -2.30 18.52 1.04
N GLN A 45 -2.51 17.89 2.19
CA GLN A 45 -2.45 16.44 2.30
C GLN A 45 -3.57 15.78 1.48
N GLU A 46 -4.77 16.35 1.52
CA GLU A 46 -5.90 15.89 0.70
C GLU A 46 -5.61 16.03 -0.80
N LEU A 47 -5.06 17.17 -1.24
CA LEU A 47 -4.63 17.36 -2.62
C LEU A 47 -3.57 16.34 -3.06
N ALA A 48 -2.55 16.07 -2.23
CA ALA A 48 -1.55 15.07 -2.54
C ALA A 48 -2.16 13.66 -2.67
N SER A 49 -3.17 13.33 -1.87
CA SER A 49 -3.88 12.05 -1.98
C SER A 49 -4.74 11.95 -3.25
N ILE A 50 -5.32 13.07 -3.71
CA ILE A 50 -6.08 13.13 -4.95
C ILE A 50 -5.15 13.05 -6.16
N GLU A 51 -4.00 13.74 -6.13
CA GLU A 51 -2.98 13.64 -7.17
C GLU A 51 -2.44 12.21 -7.31
N TYR A 52 -2.13 11.56 -6.18
CA TYR A 52 -1.73 10.15 -6.16
C TYR A 52 -2.82 9.24 -6.75
N LEU A 53 -4.10 9.48 -6.40
CA LEU A 53 -5.21 8.71 -6.96
C LEU A 53 -5.32 8.94 -8.47
N ALA A 54 -5.19 10.17 -8.95
CA ALA A 54 -5.23 10.50 -10.37
C ALA A 54 -4.09 9.84 -11.16
N GLU A 55 -2.87 9.87 -10.61
CA GLU A 55 -1.70 9.19 -11.19
C GLU A 55 -1.92 7.68 -11.26
N SER A 56 -2.43 7.07 -10.18
CA SER A 56 -2.77 5.64 -10.18
C SER A 56 -3.86 5.28 -11.19
N PHE A 57 -4.79 6.20 -11.46
CA PHE A 57 -5.85 6.00 -12.44
C PHE A 57 -5.33 6.13 -13.88
N GLU A 58 -4.41 7.06 -14.13
CA GLU A 58 -3.74 7.21 -15.42
C GLU A 58 -2.85 5.99 -15.72
N ASP A 59 -2.13 5.47 -14.73
CA ASP A 59 -1.38 4.22 -14.85
C ASP A 59 -2.29 3.01 -15.08
N PHE A 60 -3.46 2.98 -14.43
CA PHE A 60 -4.45 1.95 -14.70
C PHE A 60 -4.98 2.03 -16.13
N GLU A 61 -5.31 3.23 -16.62
CA GLU A 61 -5.81 3.43 -17.99
C GLU A 61 -4.77 3.05 -19.04
N LYS A 62 -3.50 3.42 -18.85
CA LYS A 62 -2.39 3.05 -19.75
C LYS A 62 -2.17 1.54 -19.81
N ASN A 63 -2.36 0.85 -18.69
CA ASN A 63 -2.20 -0.59 -18.59
C ASN A 63 -3.53 -1.35 -18.73
N PHE A 64 -4.63 -0.65 -19.02
CA PHE A 64 -5.97 -1.24 -19.03
C PHE A 64 -6.08 -2.36 -20.05
N GLN A 65 -5.53 -2.18 -21.25
CA GLN A 65 -5.50 -3.24 -22.27
C GLN A 65 -4.76 -4.50 -21.80
N PHE A 66 -3.67 -4.35 -21.06
CA PHE A 66 -2.94 -5.48 -20.48
C PHE A 66 -3.76 -6.21 -19.41
N TYR A 67 -4.53 -5.46 -18.60
CA TYR A 67 -5.46 -6.07 -17.65
C TYR A 67 -6.68 -6.69 -18.33
N GLU A 68 -7.18 -6.10 -19.41
CA GLU A 68 -8.33 -6.58 -20.16
C GLU A 68 -7.99 -7.87 -20.91
N ASP A 69 -6.83 -7.94 -21.57
CA ASP A 69 -6.33 -9.15 -22.23
C ASP A 69 -6.12 -10.27 -21.22
N GLY A 70 -5.51 -9.98 -20.07
CA GLY A 70 -5.32 -10.96 -19.00
C GLY A 70 -6.64 -11.41 -18.33
N LEU A 71 -7.62 -10.51 -18.20
CA LEU A 71 -8.94 -10.84 -17.66
C LEU A 71 -9.78 -11.64 -18.67
N ALA A 72 -9.69 -11.33 -19.97
CA ALA A 72 -10.35 -12.08 -21.02
C ALA A 72 -9.77 -13.49 -21.17
N GLU A 73 -8.44 -13.64 -21.07
CA GLU A 73 -7.78 -14.95 -21.03
C GLU A 73 -8.20 -15.73 -19.77
N MET A 74 -8.30 -15.06 -18.62
CA MET A 74 -8.78 -15.68 -17.38
C MET A 74 -10.26 -16.07 -17.46
N GLU A 75 -11.10 -15.23 -18.05
CA GLU A 75 -12.53 -15.51 -18.25
C GLU A 75 -12.75 -16.64 -19.27
N GLU A 76 -11.97 -16.70 -20.35
CA GLU A 76 -12.00 -17.82 -21.31
C GLU A 76 -11.58 -19.14 -20.65
N LEU A 77 -10.53 -19.12 -19.81
CA LEU A 77 -10.10 -20.28 -19.04
C LEU A 77 -11.18 -20.74 -18.04
N LEU A 78 -11.84 -19.80 -17.35
CA LEU A 78 -12.91 -20.11 -16.40
C LEU A 78 -14.19 -20.61 -17.08
N GLN A 79 -14.53 -20.07 -18.26
CA GLN A 79 -15.72 -20.47 -19.01
C GLN A 79 -15.55 -21.80 -19.75
N ARG A 80 -14.33 -22.13 -20.23
CA ARG A 80 -14.09 -23.41 -20.94
C ARG A 80 -14.10 -24.62 -20.02
N GLU A 81 -13.76 -24.45 -18.75
CA GLU A 81 -13.41 -25.59 -17.88
C GLU A 81 -14.19 -25.53 -16.54
N SER A 82 -15.51 -25.33 -16.69
CA SER A 82 -16.56 -25.20 -15.68
C SER A 82 -16.61 -26.29 -14.59
N LEU A 83 -15.67 -26.30 -13.65
CA LEU A 83 -15.82 -27.00 -12.36
C LEU A 83 -15.13 -26.31 -11.16
N ILE A 84 -14.42 -25.20 -11.34
CA ILE A 84 -13.90 -24.42 -10.20
C ILE A 84 -14.84 -23.25 -9.90
N ASP A 85 -15.13 -23.06 -8.61
CA ASP A 85 -15.81 -21.86 -8.12
C ASP A 85 -15.03 -20.60 -8.57
N PRO A 86 -15.63 -19.72 -9.39
CA PRO A 86 -14.96 -18.51 -9.89
C PRO A 86 -14.51 -17.56 -8.76
N GLU A 87 -14.99 -17.74 -7.52
CA GLU A 87 -14.50 -17.01 -6.36
C GLU A 87 -13.08 -17.43 -5.94
N ILE A 88 -12.62 -18.65 -6.27
CA ILE A 88 -11.33 -19.19 -5.83
C ILE A 88 -10.13 -18.44 -6.45
N PRO A 89 -10.03 -18.27 -7.79
CA PRO A 89 -8.93 -17.51 -8.40
C PRO A 89 -8.90 -16.04 -7.94
N VAL A 90 -10.07 -15.42 -7.79
CA VAL A 90 -10.19 -14.01 -7.39
C VAL A 90 -9.74 -13.81 -5.94
N SER A 91 -10.23 -14.65 -5.03
CA SER A 91 -9.85 -14.57 -3.61
C SER A 91 -8.40 -14.98 -3.36
N PHE A 92 -7.86 -15.90 -4.17
CA PHE A 92 -6.44 -16.23 -4.20
C PHE A 92 -5.60 -15.00 -4.61
N ILE A 93 -5.86 -14.42 -5.78
CA ILE A 93 -5.12 -13.24 -6.28
C ILE A 93 -5.19 -12.08 -5.28
N ASN A 94 -6.35 -11.82 -4.68
CA ASN A 94 -6.51 -10.75 -3.69
C ASN A 94 -5.68 -10.99 -2.42
N PHE A 95 -5.69 -12.21 -1.88
CA PHE A 95 -4.85 -12.57 -0.74
C PHE A 95 -3.36 -12.30 -1.04
N PHE A 96 -2.89 -12.69 -2.23
CA PHE A 96 -1.49 -12.48 -2.63
C PHE A 96 -1.13 -11.01 -2.83
N LYS A 97 -2.04 -10.21 -3.39
CA LYS A 97 -1.85 -8.76 -3.53
C LYS A 97 -1.81 -8.05 -2.18
N GLU A 98 -2.67 -8.41 -1.24
CA GLU A 98 -2.67 -7.84 0.11
C GLU A 98 -1.36 -8.16 0.84
N GLU A 99 -0.89 -9.41 0.78
CA GLU A 99 0.36 -9.81 1.43
C GLU A 99 1.59 -9.17 0.80
N ALA A 100 1.60 -8.98 -0.51
CA ALA A 100 2.65 -8.25 -1.21
C ALA A 100 2.72 -6.78 -0.79
N SER A 101 1.56 -6.12 -0.73
CA SER A 101 1.44 -4.72 -0.31
C SER A 101 1.96 -4.52 1.12
N ASN A 102 1.60 -5.42 2.04
CA ASN A 102 2.07 -5.40 3.42
C ASN A 102 3.59 -5.55 3.55
N LEU A 103 4.24 -6.17 2.56
CA LEU A 103 5.68 -6.44 2.52
C LEU A 103 6.45 -5.50 1.58
N ASN A 104 5.80 -4.47 1.02
CA ASN A 104 6.38 -3.57 0.01
C ASN A 104 6.98 -4.32 -1.20
N LEU A 105 6.34 -5.40 -1.61
CA LEU A 105 6.72 -6.16 -2.80
C LEU A 105 5.89 -5.71 -3.99
N VAL A 106 6.53 -5.57 -5.14
CA VAL A 106 5.83 -5.37 -6.42
C VAL A 106 5.64 -6.74 -7.05
N LEU A 107 4.40 -7.24 -7.09
CA LEU A 107 4.07 -8.53 -7.69
C LEU A 107 3.23 -8.38 -8.96
N LYS A 108 3.44 -9.30 -9.90
CA LYS A 108 2.61 -9.57 -11.06
C LYS A 108 2.20 -11.04 -11.01
N ILE A 109 0.91 -11.33 -11.14
CA ILE A 109 0.35 -12.67 -11.06
C ILE A 109 -0.35 -12.96 -12.38
N PHE A 110 -0.01 -14.08 -13.00
CA PHE A 110 -0.53 -14.52 -14.28
C PHE A 110 -1.18 -15.91 -14.11
N PRO A 111 -2.46 -16.08 -14.45
CA PRO A 111 -3.02 -17.42 -14.62
C PRO A 111 -2.36 -18.08 -15.85
N ILE A 112 -1.96 -19.34 -15.74
CA ILE A 112 -1.33 -20.08 -16.85
C ILE A 112 -2.33 -21.03 -17.50
N ALA A 113 -2.93 -21.91 -16.70
CA ALA A 113 -3.80 -22.97 -17.21
C ALA A 113 -4.65 -23.53 -16.07
N PHE A 114 -5.83 -24.04 -16.42
CA PHE A 114 -6.60 -24.90 -15.55
C PHE A 114 -6.41 -26.36 -15.97
N HIS A 115 -6.41 -27.23 -14.98
CA HIS A 115 -6.19 -28.65 -15.16
C HIS A 115 -7.29 -29.43 -14.46
N GLU A 116 -8.24 -29.91 -15.27
CA GLU A 116 -9.29 -30.82 -14.83
C GLU A 116 -8.74 -32.25 -14.74
N ASN A 117 -8.85 -32.87 -13.56
CA ASN A 117 -8.36 -34.24 -13.40
C ASN A 117 -9.50 -35.26 -13.50
N LYS A 118 -9.57 -35.95 -14.65
CA LYS A 118 -10.60 -36.94 -14.97
C LYS A 118 -10.54 -38.23 -14.13
N ASN A 119 -9.52 -38.42 -13.30
CA ASN A 119 -9.33 -39.62 -12.48
C ASN A 119 -9.72 -39.45 -11.00
N GLY A 120 -10.45 -38.37 -10.65
CA GLY A 120 -10.94 -38.14 -9.28
C GLY A 120 -9.89 -37.54 -8.32
N GLN A 121 -8.82 -36.94 -8.86
CA GLN A 121 -7.94 -36.05 -8.09
C GLN A 121 -8.50 -34.62 -8.12
N TRP A 122 -8.02 -33.77 -7.20
CA TRP A 122 -8.49 -32.39 -7.08
C TRP A 122 -8.13 -31.58 -8.32
N ASN A 123 -9.07 -30.73 -8.74
CA ASN A 123 -8.87 -29.76 -9.81
C ASN A 123 -7.89 -28.68 -9.34
N TYR A 124 -7.01 -28.23 -10.23
CA TYR A 124 -6.02 -27.19 -9.90
C TYR A 124 -5.86 -26.16 -11.01
N MET A 125 -5.44 -24.97 -10.60
CA MET A 125 -5.10 -23.86 -11.49
C MET A 125 -3.64 -23.48 -11.29
N SER A 126 -2.92 -23.39 -12.39
CA SER A 126 -1.51 -23.02 -12.40
C SER A 126 -1.36 -21.52 -12.55
N PHE A 127 -0.49 -20.92 -11.72
CA PHE A 127 -0.19 -19.49 -11.74
C PHE A 127 1.31 -19.27 -11.88
N LYS A 128 1.68 -18.22 -12.61
CA LYS A 128 3.02 -17.65 -12.62
C LYS A 128 3.01 -16.36 -11.80
N ILE A 129 3.91 -16.23 -10.84
CA ILE A 129 4.08 -15.02 -10.03
C ILE A 129 5.47 -14.47 -10.29
N GLU A 130 5.54 -13.20 -10.65
CA GLU A 130 6.79 -12.46 -10.80
C GLU A 130 6.82 -11.35 -9.76
N GLY A 131 7.92 -11.20 -9.03
CA GLY A 131 8.02 -10.24 -7.96
C GLY A 131 9.36 -9.54 -7.89
N LYS A 132 9.38 -8.30 -7.42
CA LYS A 132 10.61 -7.56 -7.12
C LYS A 132 10.53 -6.90 -5.74
N GLY A 133 11.63 -6.93 -5.00
CA GLY A 133 11.72 -6.28 -3.69
C GLY A 133 13.00 -6.61 -2.94
N ARG A 134 13.03 -6.30 -1.64
CA ARG A 134 14.16 -6.69 -0.78
C ARG A 134 14.11 -8.18 -0.55
N PHE A 135 15.27 -8.84 -0.61
CA PHE A 135 15.38 -10.29 -0.39
C PHE A 135 14.69 -10.76 0.89
N ILE A 136 14.85 -10.03 2.00
CA ILE A 136 14.21 -10.39 3.27
C ILE A 136 12.68 -10.34 3.23
N ASP A 137 12.11 -9.43 2.44
CA ASP A 137 10.66 -9.31 2.30
C ASP A 137 10.12 -10.39 1.36
N ILE A 138 10.89 -10.74 0.32
CA ILE A 138 10.60 -11.90 -0.54
C ILE A 138 10.58 -13.20 0.27
N MET A 139 11.56 -13.40 1.16
CA MET A 139 11.58 -14.58 2.03
C MET A 139 10.37 -14.63 2.96
N LYS A 140 9.97 -13.50 3.57
CA LYS A 140 8.75 -13.43 4.39
C LYS A 140 7.49 -13.71 3.59
N PHE A 141 7.46 -13.28 2.33
CA PHE A 141 6.34 -13.55 1.43
C PHE A 141 6.24 -15.05 1.12
N LEU A 142 7.36 -15.71 0.83
CA LEU A 142 7.40 -17.17 0.64
C LEU A 142 6.97 -17.92 1.90
N GLU A 143 7.42 -17.50 3.09
CA GLU A 143 6.99 -18.08 4.36
C GLU A 143 5.47 -17.96 4.55
N LYS A 144 4.88 -16.81 4.18
CA LYS A 144 3.42 -16.63 4.23
C LYS A 144 2.67 -17.45 3.19
N LEU A 145 3.26 -17.64 2.02
CA LEU A 145 2.73 -18.50 0.96
C LEU A 145 2.62 -19.94 1.45
N GLU A 146 3.69 -20.46 2.07
CA GLU A 146 3.72 -21.82 2.64
C GLU A 146 2.74 -22.01 3.79
N ASN A 147 2.51 -20.97 4.60
CA ASN A 147 1.56 -21.00 5.73
C ASN A 147 0.15 -20.52 5.35
N SER A 148 -0.13 -20.38 4.05
CA SER A 148 -1.43 -19.91 3.60
C SER A 148 -2.53 -20.97 3.78
N ARG A 149 -3.79 -20.52 3.73
CA ARG A 149 -4.95 -21.43 3.75
C ARG A 149 -5.13 -22.22 2.45
N TRP A 150 -4.36 -21.89 1.43
CA TRP A 150 -4.48 -22.45 0.08
C TRP A 150 -3.63 -23.71 -0.03
N LEU A 151 -4.18 -24.76 -0.66
CA LEU A 151 -3.36 -25.92 -0.98
C LEU A 151 -2.57 -25.60 -2.24
N ILE A 152 -1.27 -25.37 -2.04
CA ILE A 152 -0.31 -25.07 -3.11
C ILE A 152 0.56 -26.30 -3.32
N SER A 153 0.68 -26.75 -4.57
CA SER A 153 1.63 -27.79 -4.98
C SER A 153 2.53 -27.30 -6.11
N GLU A 154 3.64 -28.02 -6.31
CA GLU A 154 4.66 -27.75 -7.32
C GLU A 154 5.08 -26.27 -7.39
N VAL A 155 5.98 -25.87 -6.49
CA VAL A 155 6.60 -24.55 -6.54
C VAL A 155 7.93 -24.67 -7.29
N SER A 156 7.96 -24.27 -8.56
CA SER A 156 9.24 -23.95 -9.20
C SER A 156 9.55 -22.49 -8.89
N PHE A 157 10.76 -22.23 -8.37
CA PHE A 157 11.16 -20.88 -8.02
C PHE A 157 12.58 -20.58 -8.49
N ASP A 158 12.75 -19.37 -9.01
CA ASP A 158 14.04 -18.79 -9.34
C ASP A 158 14.16 -17.43 -8.64
N ILE A 159 15.28 -17.22 -7.94
CA ILE A 159 15.61 -15.93 -7.34
C ILE A 159 16.82 -15.38 -8.09
N LEU A 160 16.65 -14.22 -8.71
CA LEU A 160 17.71 -13.50 -9.40
C LEU A 160 18.10 -12.28 -8.57
N SER A 161 19.40 -12.09 -8.35
CA SER A 161 19.90 -10.84 -7.78
C SER A 161 19.67 -9.71 -8.78
N SER A 162 18.96 -8.65 -8.35
CA SER A 162 18.70 -7.50 -9.21
C SER A 162 19.80 -6.46 -9.00
N ASN A 163 20.64 -6.26 -10.01
CA ASN A 163 21.61 -5.16 -10.04
C ASN A 163 20.96 -3.83 -10.45
N GLU A 164 19.63 -3.76 -10.60
CA GLU A 164 18.95 -2.53 -10.98
C GLU A 164 18.99 -1.51 -9.84
N THR A 165 19.85 -0.52 -10.07
CA THR A 165 20.01 0.76 -9.38
C THR A 165 18.68 1.54 -9.26
N LEU A 166 17.74 1.07 -8.45
CA LEU A 166 16.65 1.88 -7.90
C LEU A 166 17.05 2.51 -6.55
N ALA A 167 18.36 2.62 -6.30
CA ALA A 167 18.93 3.38 -5.19
C ALA A 167 18.99 4.87 -5.55
N LYS A 168 17.85 5.57 -5.49
CA LYS A 168 17.85 7.02 -5.18
C LYS A 168 17.50 7.32 -3.72
N GLU A 169 17.19 6.30 -2.92
CA GLU A 169 17.14 6.40 -1.47
C GLU A 169 17.94 5.24 -0.88
N GLU A 170 18.99 5.57 -0.13
CA GLU A 170 19.80 4.57 0.58
C GLU A 170 18.91 3.76 1.53
N PRO A 171 18.88 2.41 1.44
CA PRO A 171 18.22 1.61 2.44
C PRO A 171 19.03 1.68 3.73
N LYS A 172 18.47 2.33 4.76
CA LYS A 172 19.05 2.41 6.11
C LYS A 172 19.24 1.06 6.81
N PHE A 173 18.85 -0.06 6.18
CA PHE A 173 19.13 -1.41 6.63
C PHE A 173 19.39 -2.30 5.41
N GLY A 174 20.64 -2.78 5.31
CA GLY A 174 21.15 -3.55 4.18
C GLY A 174 20.36 -4.83 3.91
N GLY A 175 19.93 -4.97 2.66
CA GLY A 175 19.45 -6.19 2.06
C GLY A 175 19.53 -6.04 0.55
N GLU A 176 20.08 -7.02 -0.14
CA GLU A 176 20.14 -7.03 -1.60
C GLU A 176 18.71 -7.05 -2.17
N TYR A 177 18.51 -6.30 -3.25
CA TYR A 177 17.27 -6.37 -4.03
C TYR A 177 17.30 -7.63 -4.89
N ALA A 178 16.16 -8.32 -4.96
CA ALA A 178 16.02 -9.54 -5.71
C ALA A 178 14.71 -9.56 -6.50
N GLU A 179 14.73 -10.36 -7.55
CA GLU A 179 13.56 -10.71 -8.35
C GLU A 179 13.25 -12.18 -8.11
N ILE A 180 11.96 -12.49 -8.09
CA ILE A 180 11.40 -13.79 -7.75
C ILE A 180 10.50 -14.18 -8.90
N TYR A 181 10.68 -15.39 -9.41
CA TYR A 181 9.79 -16.03 -10.36
C TYR A 181 9.29 -17.30 -9.70
N LEU A 182 7.97 -17.43 -9.57
CA LEU A 182 7.31 -18.63 -9.06
C LEU A 182 6.37 -19.16 -10.13
N SER A 183 6.33 -20.47 -10.27
CA SER A 183 5.17 -21.16 -10.84
C SER A 183 4.59 -22.04 -9.75
N ILE A 184 3.27 -21.95 -9.55
CA ILE A 184 2.57 -22.66 -8.48
C ILE A 184 1.27 -23.25 -9.00
N GLU A 185 0.86 -24.37 -8.43
CA GLU A 185 -0.45 -24.97 -8.66
C GLU A 185 -1.33 -24.77 -7.43
N VAL A 186 -2.51 -24.21 -7.61
CA VAL A 186 -3.47 -23.94 -6.54
C VAL A 186 -4.66 -24.86 -6.71
N TYR A 187 -4.92 -25.66 -5.69
CA TYR A 187 -5.98 -26.65 -5.72
C TYR A 187 -7.26 -26.07 -5.11
N ALA A 188 -8.37 -26.24 -5.84
CA ALA A 188 -9.70 -25.97 -5.33
C ALA A 188 -10.21 -27.21 -4.60
N LYS A 189 -10.73 -27.03 -3.39
CA LYS A 189 -11.47 -28.08 -2.70
C LYS A 189 -12.95 -27.88 -3.03
N ASP A 190 -13.55 -28.87 -3.70
CA ASP A 190 -15.00 -28.97 -3.89
C ASP A 190 -15.77 -28.98 -2.56
#